data_AF-A0A4T0WXA6-F1
#
_entry.id   AF-A0A4T0WXA6-F1
#
_cell.length_a   1.000
_cell.length_b   1.000
_cell.length_c   1.000
_cell.angle_alpha   90.00
_cell.angle_beta   90.00
_cell.angle_gamma   90.00
#
_symmetry.space_group_name_H-M   'P 1'
#
loop_
_entity.id
_entity.type
_entity.pdbx_description
1 polymer ?
#
loop_
_entity_poly.entity_id
_entity_poly.type
_entity_poly.pdbx_seq_one_letter_code
_entity_poly.pdbx_strand_id
1 'polypeptide(L)'
;MVAKQELKLQCNAITKKGTRCKWNALPNEKVCHVHIKMQNVSKDLARRNSKPMGLFNLKSKDMQQESRNRKEEGIGNIYVYTYGHMLHKTPTQTPYLHLAMPTKNNWLDKSKTLPFDTSENILIKVGYTRKRPEVRVKEWKEQCGHSDFVLLHPGSLVPQYGRKKSANSDEIFGLRKLFQKLTVADKSIDTHRLGQFNSQVSVKMNLTGRRYKHLNEEKTCFVTTNPYQVEQNIHRILRQKFGTGKLYCEGCMKKRLDLNNRLVASIGVHTEWFLIPRNHLSFLWDIIESQCSSPRKTSTLMIF
;
A
#
# COMPACT_ATOMS: atom_id res chain seq x y z
N MET A 1 -18.64 40.40 27.24
CA MET A 1 -18.27 38.99 27.51
C MET A 1 -16.78 38.82 27.23
N VAL A 2 -15.95 38.72 28.28
CA VAL A 2 -14.50 38.61 28.15
C VAL A 2 -14.13 37.14 27.98
N ALA A 3 -13.53 36.79 26.85
CA ALA A 3 -13.04 35.44 26.59
C ALA A 3 -11.91 35.09 27.57
N LYS A 4 -12.15 34.12 28.47
CA LYS A 4 -11.11 33.56 29.34
C LYS A 4 -10.08 32.86 28.46
N GLN A 5 -8.88 33.43 28.37
CA GLN A 5 -7.71 32.76 27.80
C GLN A 5 -7.37 31.56 28.70
N GLU A 6 -7.59 30.35 28.20
CA GLU A 6 -7.14 29.13 28.88
C GLU A 6 -5.61 29.07 28.88
N LEU A 7 -5.02 29.13 30.07
CA LEU A 7 -3.59 28.89 30.29
C LEU A 7 -3.23 27.47 29.86
N LYS A 8 -2.47 27.35 28.78
CA LYS A 8 -1.95 26.07 28.29
C LYS A 8 -0.82 25.60 29.21
N LEU A 9 -1.14 24.72 30.14
CA LEU A 9 -0.16 24.09 31.04
C LEU A 9 0.63 23.02 30.29
N GLN A 10 1.94 22.97 30.50
CA GLN A 10 2.83 21.96 29.90
C GLN A 10 2.71 20.63 30.65
N CYS A 11 2.80 19.51 29.92
CA CYS A 11 2.79 18.17 30.48
C CYS A 11 3.96 17.93 31.46
N ASN A 12 3.66 17.28 32.60
CA ASN A 12 4.64 16.97 33.63
C ASN A 12 5.35 15.61 33.45
N ALA A 13 5.01 14.84 32.41
CA ALA A 13 5.61 13.53 32.21
C ALA A 13 7.04 13.63 31.64
N ILE A 14 7.87 12.65 31.99
CA ILE A 14 9.22 12.48 31.45
C ILE A 14 9.16 11.48 30.29
N THR A 15 9.77 11.84 29.17
CA THR A 15 9.88 10.97 28.00
C THR A 15 10.85 9.81 28.27
N LYS A 16 10.84 8.78 27.41
CA LYS A 16 11.81 7.67 27.48
C LYS A 16 13.28 8.11 27.44
N LYS A 17 13.57 9.33 26.97
CA LYS A 17 14.91 9.91 26.90
C LYS A 17 15.29 10.75 28.15
N GLY A 18 14.50 10.69 29.23
CA GLY A 18 14.76 11.44 30.46
C GLY A 18 14.44 12.94 30.39
N THR A 19 13.88 13.42 29.28
CA THR A 19 13.54 14.85 29.11
C THR A 19 12.05 15.11 29.33
N ARG A 20 11.68 16.30 29.82
CA ARG A 20 10.29 16.69 30.04
C ARG A 20 9.49 16.75 28.74
N CYS A 21 8.25 16.26 28.78
CA CYS A 21 7.35 16.30 27.64
C CYS A 21 7.03 17.74 27.23
N LYS A 22 7.26 18.06 25.95
CA LYS A 22 7.01 19.40 25.40
C LYS A 22 5.55 19.65 25.02
N TRP A 23 4.66 18.68 25.20
CA TRP A 23 3.27 18.79 24.78
C TRP A 23 2.43 19.40 25.89
N ASN A 24 1.31 20.00 25.53
CA ASN A 24 0.38 20.57 26.51
C ASN A 24 -0.34 19.46 27.28
N ALA A 25 -0.53 19.67 28.56
CA ALA A 25 -1.40 18.85 29.39
C ALA A 25 -2.85 19.05 28.95
N LEU A 26 -3.69 18.04 29.21
CA LEU A 26 -5.13 18.18 28.97
C LEU A 26 -5.76 19.08 30.04
N PRO A 27 -6.91 19.73 29.75
CA PRO A 27 -7.64 20.49 30.77
C PRO A 27 -7.91 19.61 31.99
N ASN A 28 -7.57 20.11 33.18
CA ASN A 28 -7.68 19.43 34.48
C ASN A 28 -6.75 18.22 34.70
N GLU A 29 -5.83 17.94 33.77
CA GLU A 29 -4.86 16.85 33.89
C GLU A 29 -3.43 17.39 33.99
N LYS A 30 -2.53 16.64 34.63
CA LYS A 30 -1.10 17.00 34.70
C LYS A 30 -0.29 16.47 33.50
N VAL A 31 -0.91 15.67 32.65
CA VAL A 31 -0.24 14.94 31.57
C VAL A 31 -0.97 15.08 30.24
N CYS A 32 -0.24 14.93 29.13
CA CYS A 32 -0.81 14.97 27.79
C CYS A 32 -1.45 13.62 27.43
N HIS A 33 -2.27 13.62 26.37
CA HIS A 33 -2.98 12.42 25.92
C HIS A 33 -2.09 11.20 25.62
N VAL A 34 -0.86 11.41 25.17
CA VAL A 34 0.09 10.31 24.91
C VAL A 34 0.48 9.62 26.21
N HIS A 35 0.77 10.38 27.26
CA HIS A 35 1.19 9.83 28.54
C HIS A 35 0.04 9.22 29.35
N ILE A 36 -1.19 9.76 29.22
CA ILE A 36 -2.38 9.09 29.79
C ILE A 36 -2.57 7.70 29.16
N LYS A 37 -2.45 7.60 27.84
CA LYS A 37 -2.59 6.32 27.14
C LYS A 37 -1.54 5.31 27.61
N MET A 38 -0.30 5.73 27.86
CA MET A 38 0.73 4.84 28.39
C MET A 38 0.47 4.43 29.85
N GLN A 39 -0.02 5.35 30.69
CA GLN A 39 -0.36 5.04 32.09
C GLN A 39 -1.52 4.04 32.20
N ASN A 40 -2.53 4.17 31.33
CA ASN A 40 -3.66 3.24 31.32
C ASN A 40 -3.25 1.83 30.88
N VAL A 41 -2.35 1.73 29.88
CA VAL A 41 -1.76 0.44 29.49
C VAL A 41 -1.01 -0.21 30.65
N SER A 42 -0.25 0.56 31.45
CA SER A 42 0.42 0.03 32.65
C SER A 42 -0.55 -0.39 33.76
N LYS A 43 -1.65 0.34 33.96
CA LYS A 43 -2.68 -0.02 34.96
C LYS A 43 -3.48 -1.27 34.55
N ASP A 44 -3.78 -1.44 33.27
CA ASP A 44 -4.47 -2.62 32.74
C ASP A 44 -3.60 -3.88 32.83
N LEU A 45 -2.27 -3.73 32.69
CA LEU A 45 -1.30 -4.79 32.94
C LEU A 45 -1.20 -5.12 34.44
N ALA A 46 -1.23 -4.13 35.33
CA ALA A 46 -1.21 -4.35 36.77
C ALA A 46 -2.47 -5.07 37.29
N ARG A 47 -3.65 -4.77 36.74
CA ARG A 47 -4.91 -5.46 37.08
C ARG A 47 -4.97 -6.92 36.63
N ARG A 48 -4.18 -7.33 35.65
CA ARG A 48 -4.12 -8.73 35.18
C ARG A 48 -3.20 -9.62 36.03
N ASN A 49 -2.39 -9.05 36.90
CA ASN A 49 -1.37 -9.77 37.67
C ASN A 49 -1.78 -10.15 39.10
N SER A 50 -3.05 -10.02 39.50
CA SER A 50 -3.54 -10.39 40.84
C SER A 50 -4.12 -11.82 40.94
N LYS A 51 -3.64 -12.78 40.13
CA LYS A 51 -3.97 -14.22 40.29
C LYS A 51 -2.69 -15.03 40.51
N PRO A 52 -2.69 -16.05 41.39
CA PRO A 52 -1.47 -16.77 41.76
C PRO A 52 -1.02 -17.74 40.65
N MET A 53 0.28 -17.67 40.39
CA MET A 53 1.22 -18.66 39.83
C MET A 53 0.67 -19.85 39.03
N GLY A 54 0.76 -19.73 37.72
CA GLY A 54 1.02 -20.84 36.80
C GLY A 54 2.07 -20.39 35.78
N LEU A 55 3.26 -21.01 35.81
CA LEU A 55 4.39 -20.71 34.93
C LEU A 55 3.98 -20.76 33.45
N PHE A 56 3.86 -19.60 32.80
CA PHE A 56 3.94 -19.50 31.35
C PHE A 56 4.78 -18.30 30.94
N ASN A 57 5.89 -18.63 30.27
CA ASN A 57 6.91 -17.75 29.76
C ASN A 57 6.40 -17.00 28.51
N LEU A 58 5.83 -15.81 28.69
CA LEU A 58 5.47 -14.92 27.57
C LEU A 58 6.50 -13.81 27.40
N LYS A 59 7.47 -14.06 26.51
CA LYS A 59 8.35 -13.05 25.93
C LYS A 59 7.54 -12.06 25.09
N SER A 60 7.72 -10.79 25.41
CA SER A 60 7.33 -9.59 24.68
C SER A 60 7.72 -9.66 23.19
N LYS A 61 6.73 -9.61 22.29
CA LYS A 61 6.92 -9.73 20.83
C LYS A 61 6.79 -8.44 20.02
N ASP A 62 6.42 -7.32 20.62
CA ASP A 62 6.02 -6.14 19.83
C ASP A 62 7.06 -5.02 19.71
N MET A 63 8.34 -5.29 20.03
CA MET A 63 9.41 -4.28 19.85
C MET A 63 10.68 -4.86 19.22
N GLN A 64 10.58 -5.98 18.50
CA GLN A 64 11.69 -6.60 17.74
C GLN A 64 11.36 -6.86 16.26
N GLN A 65 10.19 -6.45 15.76
CA GLN A 65 9.78 -6.80 14.39
C GLN A 65 10.49 -6.00 13.30
N GLU A 66 11.05 -4.82 13.61
CA GLU A 66 11.84 -4.03 12.64
C GLU A 66 13.33 -4.43 12.59
N SER A 67 13.90 -4.99 13.67
CA SER A 67 15.32 -5.37 13.71
C SER A 67 15.60 -6.82 13.30
N ARG A 68 14.59 -7.68 13.23
CA ARG A 68 14.74 -9.09 12.78
C ARG A 68 14.62 -9.30 11.26
N ASN A 69 14.26 -8.27 10.48
CA ASN A 69 14.17 -8.38 9.01
C ASN A 69 15.52 -8.42 8.28
N ARG A 70 16.66 -8.38 8.98
CA ARG A 70 18.00 -8.40 8.35
C ARG A 70 18.57 -9.80 8.05
N LYS A 71 17.84 -10.91 8.25
CA LYS A 71 18.48 -12.24 8.20
C LYS A 71 17.70 -13.41 7.60
N GLU A 72 16.84 -13.17 6.63
CA GLU A 72 16.40 -14.26 5.75
C GLU A 72 16.48 -13.80 4.30
N GLU A 73 17.63 -14.06 3.67
CA GLU A 73 17.68 -14.22 2.23
C GLU A 73 16.85 -15.46 1.88
N GLY A 74 15.83 -15.32 1.05
CA GLY A 74 14.93 -16.43 0.75
C GLY A 74 14.06 -16.11 -0.45
N ILE A 75 13.80 -17.15 -1.24
CA ILE A 75 12.90 -17.07 -2.40
C ILE A 75 11.53 -16.57 -1.94
N GLY A 76 10.95 -15.64 -2.69
CA GLY A 76 9.60 -15.17 -2.47
C GLY A 76 8.89 -14.82 -3.79
N ASN A 77 7.65 -14.38 -3.63
CA ASN A 77 6.71 -14.16 -4.71
C ASN A 77 6.35 -12.68 -4.79
N ILE A 78 6.44 -12.11 -5.99
CA ILE A 78 5.80 -10.84 -6.37
C ILE A 78 4.46 -11.18 -6.99
N TYR A 79 3.38 -10.65 -6.44
CA TYR A 79 2.03 -10.89 -6.92
C TYR A 79 1.34 -9.56 -7.18
N VAL A 80 0.38 -9.60 -8.10
CA VAL A 80 -0.41 -8.45 -8.50
C VAL A 80 -1.86 -8.80 -8.24
N TYR A 81 -2.62 -7.86 -7.68
CA TYR A 81 -4.05 -8.06 -7.48
C TYR A 81 -4.83 -6.76 -7.68
N THR A 82 -6.12 -6.94 -7.89
CA THR A 82 -7.11 -5.87 -8.08
C THR A 82 -8.38 -6.22 -7.31
N TYR A 83 -9.38 -5.35 -7.38
CA TYR A 83 -10.75 -5.65 -6.99
C TYR A 83 -11.45 -6.47 -8.08
N GLY A 84 -12.13 -7.55 -7.71
CA GLY A 84 -12.83 -8.46 -8.62
C GLY A 84 -13.86 -7.76 -9.49
N HIS A 85 -14.58 -6.77 -8.94
CA HIS A 85 -15.56 -6.01 -9.71
C HIS A 85 -14.97 -5.24 -10.91
N MET A 86 -13.67 -4.95 -10.88
CA MET A 86 -12.96 -4.28 -11.98
C MET A 86 -12.63 -5.21 -13.15
N LEU A 87 -12.87 -6.51 -13.01
CA LEU A 87 -12.65 -7.52 -14.05
C LEU A 87 -13.94 -7.88 -14.81
N HIS A 88 -15.10 -7.39 -14.37
CA HIS A 88 -16.35 -7.59 -15.12
C HIS A 88 -16.30 -6.88 -16.48
N LYS A 89 -16.95 -7.46 -17.49
CA LYS A 89 -17.06 -6.89 -18.85
C LYS A 89 -17.59 -5.45 -18.85
N THR A 90 -18.47 -5.14 -17.90
CA THR A 90 -18.97 -3.80 -17.61
C THR A 90 -18.60 -3.48 -16.15
N PRO A 91 -17.41 -2.93 -15.89
CA PRO A 91 -16.98 -2.60 -14.55
C PRO A 91 -17.98 -1.64 -13.89
N THR A 92 -18.53 -2.02 -12.74
CA THR A 92 -19.43 -1.15 -11.99
C THR A 92 -18.62 -0.23 -11.09
N GLN A 93 -19.08 1.01 -10.95
CA GLN A 93 -18.55 1.89 -9.91
C GLN A 93 -18.97 1.34 -8.55
N THR A 94 -18.07 1.40 -7.58
CA THR A 94 -18.35 0.97 -6.22
C THR A 94 -18.45 2.19 -5.31
N PRO A 95 -19.60 2.42 -4.63
CA PRO A 95 -19.79 3.61 -3.82
C PRO A 95 -18.92 3.62 -2.56
N TYR A 96 -18.31 2.48 -2.21
CA TYR A 96 -17.43 2.37 -1.05
C TYR A 96 -15.96 2.68 -1.37
N LEU A 97 -15.63 2.97 -2.63
CA LEU A 97 -14.26 3.13 -3.12
C LEU A 97 -14.06 4.49 -3.76
N HIS A 98 -13.27 5.34 -3.12
CA HIS A 98 -13.02 6.69 -3.61
C HIS A 98 -11.53 7.00 -3.73
N LEU A 99 -11.18 7.74 -4.77
CA LEU A 99 -9.86 8.33 -4.92
C LEU A 99 -9.76 9.59 -4.06
N ALA A 100 -8.64 9.74 -3.36
CA ALA A 100 -8.39 10.92 -2.54
C ALA A 100 -7.01 11.51 -2.78
N MET A 101 -6.94 12.83 -2.70
CA MET A 101 -5.67 13.54 -2.73
C MET A 101 -4.80 13.18 -1.51
N PRO A 102 -3.47 13.06 -1.67
CA PRO A 102 -2.58 12.84 -0.55
C PRO A 102 -2.66 13.98 0.47
N THR A 103 -3.06 13.68 1.70
CA THR A 103 -2.96 14.61 2.84
C THR A 103 -1.78 14.27 3.74
N LYS A 104 -1.19 15.28 4.39
CA LYS A 104 -0.03 15.12 5.30
C LYS A 104 -0.33 14.23 6.51
N ASN A 105 -1.57 14.21 6.97
CA ASN A 105 -2.01 13.52 8.20
C ASN A 105 -2.82 12.23 7.91
N ASN A 106 -2.87 11.77 6.66
CA ASN A 106 -3.76 10.67 6.21
C ASN A 106 -5.25 10.92 6.52
N TRP A 107 -5.62 12.16 6.84
CA TRP A 107 -7.02 12.52 6.99
C TRP A 107 -7.64 12.74 5.63
N LEU A 108 -8.88 12.32 5.48
CA LEU A 108 -9.54 12.25 4.20
C LEU A 108 -10.85 13.01 4.32
N ASP A 109 -10.93 14.09 3.57
CA ASP A 109 -12.14 14.89 3.46
C ASP A 109 -13.01 14.24 2.39
N LYS A 110 -14.11 13.58 2.79
CA LYS A 110 -15.04 12.89 1.87
C LYS A 110 -15.57 13.83 0.79
N SER A 111 -15.71 15.14 1.09
CA SER A 111 -16.17 16.12 0.10
C SER A 111 -15.15 16.39 -1.02
N LYS A 112 -13.89 15.97 -0.82
CA LYS A 112 -12.78 16.13 -1.78
C LYS A 112 -12.35 14.81 -2.41
N THR A 113 -13.19 13.78 -2.30
CA THR A 113 -12.94 12.51 -2.97
C THR A 113 -13.71 12.44 -4.28
N LEU A 114 -13.18 11.66 -5.22
CA LEU A 114 -13.86 11.38 -6.47
C LEU A 114 -14.22 9.90 -6.53
N PRO A 115 -15.45 9.55 -6.96
CA PRO A 115 -15.78 8.18 -7.31
C PRO A 115 -14.77 7.64 -8.32
N PHE A 116 -14.37 6.39 -8.16
CA PHE A 116 -13.43 5.78 -9.08
C PHE A 116 -14.14 5.33 -10.37
N ASP A 117 -13.74 5.88 -11.52
CA ASP A 117 -14.17 5.37 -12.83
C ASP A 117 -13.31 4.17 -13.27
N THR A 118 -13.97 3.02 -13.38
CA THR A 118 -13.41 1.71 -13.67
C THR A 118 -13.36 1.37 -15.16
N SER A 119 -13.84 2.26 -16.05
CA SER A 119 -13.97 2.01 -17.49
C SER A 119 -12.61 1.78 -18.18
N GLU A 120 -11.78 2.81 -18.23
CA GLU A 120 -10.48 2.82 -18.94
C GLU A 120 -9.29 2.46 -18.04
N ASN A 121 -9.48 2.59 -16.73
CA ASN A 121 -8.43 2.39 -15.75
C ASN A 121 -8.75 1.23 -14.81
N ILE A 122 -7.70 0.65 -14.24
CA ILE A 122 -7.79 -0.37 -13.21
C ILE A 122 -6.90 0.03 -12.03
N LEU A 123 -7.40 -0.21 -10.81
CA LEU A 123 -6.61 -0.05 -9.60
C LEU A 123 -5.83 -1.34 -9.33
N ILE A 124 -4.52 -1.22 -9.33
CA ILE A 124 -3.61 -2.33 -9.16
C ILE A 124 -2.82 -2.15 -7.88
N LYS A 125 -2.65 -3.24 -7.14
CA LYS A 125 -1.66 -3.33 -6.07
C LYS A 125 -0.65 -4.43 -6.40
N VAL A 126 0.62 -4.06 -6.27
CA VAL A 126 1.76 -5.00 -6.36
C VAL A 126 2.22 -5.27 -4.94
N GLY A 127 2.27 -6.54 -4.55
CA GLY A 127 2.74 -6.95 -3.24
C GLY A 127 3.84 -8.00 -3.35
N TYR A 128 4.64 -8.14 -2.30
CA TYR A 128 5.48 -9.32 -2.10
C TYR A 128 5.02 -10.19 -0.93
N THR A 129 5.37 -11.46 -0.99
CA THR A 129 5.15 -12.42 0.10
C THR A 129 6.08 -13.61 -0.03
N ARG A 130 6.45 -14.21 1.11
CA ARG A 130 7.14 -15.52 1.13
C ARG A 130 6.17 -16.70 1.21
N LYS A 131 4.90 -16.42 1.52
CA LYS A 131 3.83 -17.42 1.47
C LYS A 131 3.32 -17.57 0.03
N ARG A 132 2.34 -18.45 -0.15
CA ARG A 132 1.52 -18.48 -1.36
C ARG A 132 0.74 -17.16 -1.54
N PRO A 133 0.75 -16.54 -2.74
CA PRO A 133 -0.01 -15.31 -3.02
C PRO A 133 -1.49 -15.39 -2.63
N GLU A 134 -2.13 -16.54 -2.85
CA GLU A 134 -3.54 -16.80 -2.56
C GLU A 134 -3.83 -16.65 -1.06
N VAL A 135 -2.93 -17.17 -0.22
CA VAL A 135 -3.01 -17.01 1.24
C VAL A 135 -2.89 -15.54 1.60
N ARG A 136 -1.94 -14.82 1.00
CA ARG A 136 -1.73 -13.40 1.30
C ARG A 136 -2.91 -12.53 0.86
N VAL A 137 -3.51 -12.82 -0.29
CA VAL A 137 -4.71 -12.13 -0.74
C VAL A 137 -5.90 -12.43 0.16
N LYS A 138 -6.07 -13.67 0.64
CA LYS A 138 -7.10 -14.02 1.63
C LYS A 138 -6.95 -13.21 2.93
N GLU A 139 -5.73 -13.12 3.47
CA GLU A 139 -5.43 -12.28 4.64
C GLU A 139 -5.84 -10.81 4.41
N TRP A 140 -5.59 -10.27 3.21
CA TRP A 140 -6.01 -8.91 2.86
C TRP A 140 -7.53 -8.76 2.75
N LYS A 141 -8.24 -9.76 2.19
CA LYS A 141 -9.72 -9.76 2.13
C LYS A 141 -10.31 -9.69 3.53
N GLU A 142 -9.83 -10.53 4.44
CA GLU A 142 -10.27 -10.57 5.84
C GLU A 142 -10.02 -9.24 6.56
N GLN A 143 -8.90 -8.57 6.30
CA GLN A 143 -8.60 -7.27 6.88
C GLN A 143 -9.48 -6.14 6.35
N CYS A 144 -9.92 -6.24 5.10
CA CYS A 144 -10.70 -5.21 4.43
C CYS A 144 -12.22 -5.38 4.59
N GLY A 145 -12.68 -6.60 4.89
CA GLY A 145 -14.06 -6.95 5.23
C GLY A 145 -15.06 -6.89 4.06
N HIS A 146 -14.80 -6.09 3.02
CA HIS A 146 -15.77 -5.82 1.94
C HIS A 146 -15.17 -5.99 0.53
N SER A 147 -13.87 -6.28 0.42
CA SER A 147 -13.18 -6.27 -0.87
C SER A 147 -12.96 -7.68 -1.38
N ASP A 148 -13.61 -8.02 -2.50
CA ASP A 148 -13.23 -9.19 -3.27
C ASP A 148 -11.94 -8.88 -4.05
N PHE A 149 -10.81 -9.34 -3.54
CA PHE A 149 -9.52 -9.22 -4.23
C PHE A 149 -9.25 -10.39 -5.17
N VAL A 150 -8.79 -10.12 -6.39
CA VAL A 150 -8.47 -11.13 -7.40
C VAL A 150 -7.01 -11.00 -7.82
N LEU A 151 -6.30 -12.12 -7.82
CA LEU A 151 -4.93 -12.21 -8.33
C LEU A 151 -4.93 -12.03 -9.85
N LEU A 152 -3.96 -11.29 -10.34
CA LEU A 152 -3.77 -11.04 -11.75
C LEU A 152 -2.51 -11.73 -12.25
N HIS A 153 -2.60 -12.29 -13.44
CA HIS A 153 -1.49 -12.87 -14.18
C HIS A 153 -1.40 -12.24 -15.58
N PRO A 154 -0.26 -12.37 -16.27
CA PRO A 154 -0.18 -12.05 -17.69
C PRO A 154 -1.24 -12.84 -18.46
N GLY A 155 -2.28 -12.16 -18.93
CA GLY A 155 -3.44 -12.77 -19.59
C GLY A 155 -4.81 -12.41 -18.98
N SER A 156 -4.89 -11.99 -17.71
CA SER A 156 -6.16 -11.77 -17.01
C SER A 156 -7.08 -10.69 -17.61
N LEU A 157 -6.61 -9.87 -18.56
CA LEU A 157 -7.33 -8.68 -19.05
C LEU A 157 -7.29 -8.48 -20.59
N VAL A 158 -6.75 -9.45 -21.32
CA VAL A 158 -6.34 -9.24 -22.73
C VAL A 158 -7.50 -9.22 -23.76
N PRO A 159 -8.66 -9.89 -23.60
CA PRO A 159 -9.70 -9.79 -24.65
C PRO A 159 -10.71 -8.64 -24.47
N GLN A 160 -10.88 -8.06 -23.28
CA GLN A 160 -12.14 -7.37 -22.96
C GLN A 160 -12.19 -5.87 -23.30
N TYR A 161 -11.05 -5.20 -23.47
CA TYR A 161 -11.01 -3.73 -23.58
C TYR A 161 -10.32 -3.21 -24.85
N GLY A 162 -9.95 -4.12 -25.75
CA GLY A 162 -9.54 -3.75 -27.10
C GLY A 162 -10.77 -3.38 -27.93
N ARG A 163 -10.84 -2.11 -28.37
CA ARG A 163 -11.79 -1.51 -29.32
C ARG A 163 -13.03 -0.83 -28.73
N LYS A 164 -12.85 0.38 -28.17
CA LYS A 164 -13.53 1.58 -28.72
C LYS A 164 -12.58 2.78 -28.56
N LYS A 165 -12.28 3.50 -29.66
CA LYS A 165 -11.73 4.86 -29.57
C LYS A 165 -12.88 5.75 -29.07
N SER A 166 -12.89 6.08 -27.79
CA SER A 166 -13.83 7.05 -27.22
C SER A 166 -13.26 8.47 -27.38
N ALA A 167 -14.10 9.41 -27.82
CA ALA A 167 -13.77 10.79 -28.17
C ALA A 167 -13.55 11.74 -26.99
N ASN A 168 -13.45 11.25 -25.74
CA ASN A 168 -13.31 12.05 -24.52
C ASN A 168 -11.91 11.95 -23.88
N SER A 169 -10.84 12.03 -24.69
CA SER A 169 -9.46 11.97 -24.20
C SER A 169 -9.05 13.11 -23.26
N ASP A 170 -9.81 14.20 -23.24
CA ASP A 170 -9.39 15.46 -22.64
C ASP A 170 -9.62 15.53 -21.12
N GLU A 171 -10.63 14.83 -20.58
CA GLU A 171 -10.82 14.68 -19.11
C GLU A 171 -9.84 13.68 -18.49
N ILE A 172 -9.53 12.58 -19.18
CA ILE A 172 -8.56 11.57 -18.73
C ILE A 172 -7.15 12.18 -18.64
N PHE A 173 -6.85 13.14 -19.52
CA PHE A 173 -5.63 13.94 -19.43
C PHE A 173 -5.55 14.74 -18.12
N GLY A 174 -6.68 15.19 -17.56
CA GLY A 174 -6.78 15.90 -16.29
C GLY A 174 -6.41 15.04 -15.07
N LEU A 175 -6.96 13.83 -14.95
CA LEU A 175 -6.62 12.88 -13.88
C LEU A 175 -5.18 12.40 -13.98
N ARG A 176 -4.68 12.14 -15.19
CA ARG A 176 -3.27 11.80 -15.41
C ARG A 176 -2.34 12.96 -15.00
N LYS A 177 -2.71 14.20 -15.35
CA LYS A 177 -2.01 15.40 -14.87
C LYS A 177 -2.05 15.50 -13.35
N LEU A 178 -3.15 15.12 -12.70
CA LEU A 178 -3.26 15.12 -11.24
C LEU A 178 -2.29 14.11 -10.63
N PHE A 179 -2.30 12.84 -11.07
CA PHE A 179 -1.37 11.82 -10.58
C PHE A 179 0.10 12.16 -10.87
N GLN A 180 0.42 12.77 -12.02
CA GLN A 180 1.77 13.22 -12.37
C GLN A 180 2.22 14.45 -11.58
N LYS A 181 1.32 15.42 -11.33
CA LYS A 181 1.59 16.60 -10.49
C LYS A 181 1.77 16.25 -9.01
N LEU A 182 1.27 15.10 -8.58
CA LEU A 182 1.47 14.56 -7.23
C LEU A 182 2.84 13.90 -7.03
N THR A 183 3.62 13.72 -8.09
CA THR A 183 5.00 13.23 -8.01
C THR A 183 5.93 14.40 -7.71
N VAL A 184 6.65 14.36 -6.57
CA VAL A 184 7.77 15.29 -6.33
C VAL A 184 8.82 14.99 -7.38
N ALA A 185 9.02 15.93 -8.31
CA ALA A 185 9.88 15.73 -9.47
C ALA A 185 11.33 15.51 -9.01
N ASP A 186 11.82 14.28 -9.16
CA ASP A 186 13.25 14.00 -9.17
C ASP A 186 13.70 14.00 -10.63
N LYS A 187 14.47 15.04 -11.00
CA LYS A 187 15.00 15.23 -12.34
C LYS A 187 16.20 14.31 -12.55
N SER A 188 15.96 13.08 -12.99
CA SER A 188 16.89 12.33 -13.85
C SER A 188 16.28 10.97 -14.18
N ILE A 189 16.12 10.68 -15.48
CA ILE A 189 16.35 9.38 -16.12
C ILE A 189 16.05 9.58 -17.61
N ASP A 190 17.10 9.42 -18.43
CA ASP A 190 17.06 9.39 -19.89
C ASP A 190 16.25 8.19 -20.41
N THR A 191 15.37 8.45 -21.37
CA THR A 191 14.46 7.47 -22.00
C THR A 191 14.97 6.87 -23.32
N HIS A 192 16.23 7.03 -23.67
CA HIS A 192 16.79 6.46 -24.89
C HIS A 192 17.38 5.06 -24.67
N ARG A 193 16.57 4.00 -24.79
CA ARG A 193 16.92 2.65 -25.30
C ARG A 193 15.77 1.67 -25.05
N LEU A 194 14.82 1.59 -25.98
CA LEU A 194 13.95 0.41 -26.14
C LEU A 194 13.82 0.15 -27.65
N GLY A 195 14.68 -0.75 -28.14
CA GLY A 195 14.77 -1.12 -29.54
C GLY A 195 13.67 -2.09 -29.99
N GLN A 196 13.39 -2.02 -31.29
CA GLN A 196 12.55 -2.94 -32.08
C GLN A 196 12.98 -4.41 -31.92
N PHE A 197 12.01 -5.33 -31.90
CA PHE A 197 12.27 -6.75 -32.12
C PHE A 197 11.16 -7.39 -32.95
N ASN A 198 11.59 -8.20 -33.93
CA ASN A 198 10.79 -8.92 -34.91
C ASN A 198 11.01 -10.44 -34.78
N SER A 199 9.98 -11.19 -35.20
CA SER A 199 9.94 -12.57 -35.73
C SER A 199 9.90 -13.83 -34.82
N GLN A 200 8.76 -14.53 -34.98
CA GLN A 200 8.52 -15.99 -35.17
C GLN A 200 9.36 -17.04 -34.43
N VAL A 201 8.72 -17.70 -33.44
CA VAL A 201 8.82 -19.16 -33.15
C VAL A 201 7.49 -19.61 -32.51
N SER A 202 6.91 -20.71 -32.99
CA SER A 202 5.65 -21.28 -32.50
C SER A 202 5.85 -22.13 -31.23
N VAL A 203 5.54 -21.54 -30.08
CA VAL A 203 5.34 -22.21 -28.78
C VAL A 203 4.07 -21.62 -28.21
N LYS A 204 3.20 -22.43 -27.57
CA LYS A 204 1.91 -22.02 -26.98
C LYS A 204 2.03 -20.61 -26.36
N MET A 205 1.48 -19.61 -27.05
CA MET A 205 1.64 -18.22 -26.68
C MET A 205 0.72 -17.89 -25.52
N ASN A 206 1.29 -17.33 -24.45
CA ASN A 206 0.52 -16.58 -23.47
C ASN A 206 -0.23 -15.46 -24.20
N LEU A 207 -1.43 -15.08 -23.75
CA LEU A 207 -2.30 -14.10 -24.43
C LEU A 207 -1.62 -12.74 -24.70
N THR A 208 -0.51 -12.42 -24.01
CA THR A 208 0.34 -11.25 -24.26
C THR A 208 1.35 -11.42 -25.41
N GLY A 209 1.49 -12.62 -25.96
CA GLY A 209 2.55 -13.02 -26.90
C GLY A 209 3.95 -13.12 -26.27
N ARG A 210 4.08 -12.86 -24.96
CA ARG A 210 5.36 -12.76 -24.25
C ARG A 210 5.58 -13.91 -23.29
N ARG A 211 6.82 -14.42 -23.26
CA ARG A 211 7.27 -15.40 -22.28
C ARG A 211 7.98 -14.67 -21.13
N TYR A 212 7.49 -14.88 -19.92
CA TYR A 212 8.05 -14.33 -18.70
C TYR A 212 8.81 -15.43 -17.97
N LYS A 213 10.13 -15.30 -17.83
CA LYS A 213 11.00 -16.37 -17.29
C LYS A 213 10.72 -16.62 -15.81
N HIS A 214 10.36 -15.57 -15.07
CA HIS A 214 10.15 -15.64 -13.63
C HIS A 214 8.69 -15.87 -13.24
N LEU A 215 7.78 -15.96 -14.22
CA LEU A 215 6.37 -16.20 -13.98
C LEU A 215 6.13 -17.66 -13.59
N ASN A 216 5.52 -17.86 -12.44
CA ASN A 216 4.88 -19.10 -12.05
C ASN A 216 3.38 -18.97 -12.33
N GLU A 217 2.92 -19.59 -13.42
CA GLU A 217 1.53 -19.50 -13.88
C GLU A 217 0.55 -20.14 -12.88
N GLU A 218 0.90 -21.30 -12.31
CA GLU A 218 0.07 -22.01 -11.33
C GLU A 218 -0.21 -21.18 -10.07
N LYS A 219 0.77 -20.38 -9.64
CA LYS A 219 0.68 -19.54 -8.44
C LYS A 219 0.31 -18.09 -8.76
N THR A 220 0.12 -17.73 -10.03
CA THR A 220 -0.18 -16.37 -10.49
C THR A 220 0.78 -15.30 -9.93
N CYS A 221 2.08 -15.60 -9.96
CA CYS A 221 3.11 -14.71 -9.38
C CYS A 221 4.46 -14.81 -10.07
N PHE A 222 5.32 -13.83 -9.82
CA PHE A 222 6.72 -13.86 -10.24
C PHE A 222 7.62 -14.26 -9.08
N VAL A 223 8.58 -15.14 -9.33
CA VAL A 223 9.49 -15.68 -8.31
C VAL A 223 10.81 -14.91 -8.32
N THR A 224 11.30 -14.52 -7.14
CA THR A 224 12.59 -13.82 -6.99
C THR A 224 13.26 -14.15 -5.66
N THR A 225 14.59 -14.00 -5.61
CA THR A 225 15.40 -14.22 -4.40
C THR A 225 15.41 -13.01 -3.45
N ASN A 226 15.00 -11.83 -3.92
CA ASN A 226 14.94 -10.60 -3.11
C ASN A 226 13.58 -9.88 -3.28
N PRO A 227 12.49 -10.50 -2.78
CA PRO A 227 11.13 -10.05 -3.07
C PRO A 227 10.83 -8.65 -2.52
N TYR A 228 11.38 -8.30 -1.36
CA TYR A 228 11.20 -6.96 -0.78
C TYR A 228 11.85 -5.88 -1.65
N GLN A 229 13.13 -6.01 -1.99
CA GLN A 229 13.82 -5.01 -2.81
C GLN A 229 13.20 -4.89 -4.21
N VAL A 230 12.80 -6.02 -4.80
CA VAL A 230 12.13 -6.05 -6.09
C VAL A 230 10.81 -5.30 -6.05
N GLU A 231 9.96 -5.54 -5.04
CA GLU A 231 8.71 -4.80 -4.85
C GLU A 231 8.97 -3.29 -4.72
N GLN A 232 9.92 -2.88 -3.88
CA GLN A 232 10.23 -1.47 -3.67
C GLN A 232 10.70 -0.78 -4.96
N ASN A 233 11.47 -1.48 -5.80
CA ASN A 233 11.87 -0.99 -7.12
C ASN A 233 10.68 -0.88 -8.09
N ILE A 234 9.81 -1.91 -8.14
CA ILE A 234 8.59 -1.89 -8.95
C ILE A 234 7.72 -0.70 -8.53
N HIS A 235 7.48 -0.53 -7.22
CA HIS A 235 6.72 0.59 -6.70
C HIS A 235 7.33 1.92 -7.10
N ARG A 236 8.65 2.10 -7.00
CA ARG A 236 9.32 3.33 -7.44
C ARG A 236 9.04 3.64 -8.91
N ILE A 237 9.16 2.65 -9.80
CA ILE A 237 8.90 2.82 -11.24
C ILE A 237 7.42 3.16 -11.49
N LEU A 238 6.50 2.45 -10.83
CA LEU A 238 5.06 2.70 -10.96
C LEU A 238 4.68 4.09 -10.43
N ARG A 239 5.26 4.54 -9.31
CA ARG A 239 5.08 5.90 -8.78
C ARG A 239 5.53 6.96 -9.78
N GLN A 240 6.69 6.77 -10.41
CA GLN A 240 7.20 7.69 -11.42
C GLN A 240 6.30 7.75 -12.66
N LYS A 241 5.79 6.60 -13.13
CA LYS A 241 5.02 6.52 -14.38
C LYS A 241 3.54 6.86 -14.24
N PHE A 242 2.90 6.37 -13.17
CA PHE A 242 1.46 6.42 -12.95
C PHE A 242 1.06 7.28 -11.74
N GLY A 243 2.04 7.81 -11.00
CA GLY A 243 1.80 8.57 -9.78
C GLY A 243 1.48 7.69 -8.57
N THR A 244 1.11 8.34 -7.47
CA THR A 244 0.65 7.71 -6.23
C THR A 244 -0.78 8.14 -5.92
N GLY A 245 -1.63 7.19 -5.53
CA GLY A 245 -2.96 7.47 -5.01
C GLY A 245 -3.12 7.01 -3.57
N LYS A 246 -3.97 7.72 -2.82
CA LYS A 246 -4.60 7.16 -1.62
C LYS A 246 -6.00 6.74 -1.99
N LEU A 247 -6.36 5.54 -1.55
CA LEU A 247 -7.68 4.98 -1.79
C LEU A 247 -8.43 4.97 -0.47
N TYR A 248 -9.62 5.56 -0.46
CA TYR A 248 -10.54 5.41 0.66
C TYR A 248 -11.41 4.19 0.42
N CYS A 249 -11.44 3.30 1.40
CA CYS A 249 -12.29 2.12 1.42
C CYS A 249 -13.17 2.16 2.67
N GLU A 250 -14.49 2.24 2.47
CA GLU A 250 -15.44 2.24 3.58
C GLU A 250 -15.44 0.92 4.37
N GLY A 251 -15.15 -0.22 3.72
CA GLY A 251 -15.03 -1.51 4.40
C GLY A 251 -13.86 -1.59 5.39
N CYS A 252 -12.78 -0.84 5.15
CA CYS A 252 -11.65 -0.77 6.07
C CYS A 252 -11.84 0.24 7.21
N MET A 253 -12.97 0.93 7.27
CA MET A 253 -13.24 1.94 8.29
C MET A 253 -13.48 1.28 9.65
N LYS A 254 -12.58 1.52 10.61
CA LYS A 254 -12.73 0.99 11.98
C LYS A 254 -13.22 2.08 12.93
N LYS A 255 -14.08 1.75 13.89
CA LYS A 255 -14.46 2.69 14.95
C LYS A 255 -13.36 2.72 16.03
N ARG A 256 -12.97 3.91 16.49
CA ARG A 256 -12.05 4.12 17.61
C ARG A 256 -12.60 5.18 18.55
N LEU A 257 -12.19 5.17 19.81
CA LEU A 257 -12.48 6.28 20.72
C LEU A 257 -11.49 7.43 20.49
N ASP A 258 -11.97 8.67 20.48
CA ASP A 258 -11.13 9.88 20.47
C ASP A 258 -10.85 10.42 21.88
N LEU A 259 -10.16 11.57 21.94
CA LEU A 259 -9.80 12.27 23.17
C LEU A 259 -11.00 12.73 23.99
N ASN A 260 -12.16 12.90 23.36
CA ASN A 260 -13.41 13.28 24.01
C ASN A 260 -14.30 12.06 24.29
N ASN A 261 -13.72 10.86 24.23
CA ASN A 261 -14.40 9.59 24.41
C ASN A 261 -15.57 9.37 23.45
N ARG A 262 -15.55 10.04 22.28
CA ARG A 262 -16.52 9.85 21.21
C ARG A 262 -16.04 8.73 20.30
N LEU A 263 -16.97 7.92 19.82
CA LEU A 263 -16.69 6.95 18.77
C LEU A 263 -16.48 7.69 17.45
N VAL A 264 -15.26 7.64 16.94
CA VAL A 264 -14.87 8.27 15.68
C VAL A 264 -14.41 7.20 14.71
N ALA A 265 -14.81 7.33 13.45
CA ALA A 265 -14.29 6.50 12.39
C ALA A 265 -12.79 6.79 12.19
N SER A 266 -11.96 5.77 12.36
CA SER A 266 -10.61 5.73 11.81
C SER A 266 -10.67 5.41 10.33
N ILE A 267 -9.83 6.08 9.55
CA ILE A 267 -9.99 6.17 8.11
C ILE A 267 -9.42 4.91 7.47
N GLY A 268 -10.23 4.22 6.66
CA GLY A 268 -9.83 3.08 5.84
C GLY A 268 -9.01 3.51 4.62
N VAL A 269 -7.84 4.09 4.86
CA VAL A 269 -6.92 4.52 3.79
C VAL A 269 -6.07 3.34 3.36
N HIS A 270 -6.14 2.96 2.09
CA HIS A 270 -5.15 2.09 1.48
C HIS A 270 -4.07 2.91 0.78
N THR A 271 -2.83 2.49 0.96
CA THR A 271 -1.65 3.03 0.30
C THR A 271 -1.14 2.06 -0.75
N GLU A 272 -0.29 2.57 -1.65
CA GLU A 272 0.40 1.77 -2.68
C GLU A 272 -0.56 1.08 -3.67
N TRP A 273 -1.63 1.80 -4.01
CA TRP A 273 -2.46 1.49 -5.17
C TRP A 273 -2.04 2.36 -6.34
N PHE A 274 -1.98 1.75 -7.52
CA PHE A 274 -1.58 2.38 -8.76
C PHE A 274 -2.76 2.39 -9.72
N LEU A 275 -3.07 3.57 -10.24
CA LEU A 275 -4.10 3.71 -11.26
C LEU A 275 -3.46 3.50 -12.64
N ILE A 276 -3.72 2.33 -13.23
CA ILE A 276 -3.07 1.91 -14.47
C ILE A 276 -4.13 1.86 -15.59
N PRO A 277 -3.92 2.56 -16.72
CA PRO A 277 -4.72 2.35 -17.91
C PRO A 277 -4.72 0.87 -18.31
N ARG A 278 -5.87 0.30 -18.63
CA ARG A 278 -5.98 -1.15 -18.93
C ARG A 278 -5.05 -1.59 -20.08
N ASN A 279 -4.85 -0.72 -21.07
CA ASN A 279 -3.94 -0.94 -22.19
C ASN A 279 -2.43 -0.94 -21.81
N HIS A 280 -2.08 -0.52 -20.59
CA HIS A 280 -0.70 -0.49 -20.09
C HIS A 280 -0.36 -1.66 -19.16
N LEU A 281 -1.25 -2.64 -19.00
CA LEU A 281 -0.98 -3.80 -18.15
C LEU A 281 0.15 -4.70 -18.67
N SER A 282 0.32 -4.80 -20.00
CA SER A 282 1.48 -5.49 -20.58
C SER A 282 2.79 -4.88 -20.07
N PHE A 283 2.86 -3.55 -20.02
CA PHE A 283 4.01 -2.82 -19.50
C PHE A 283 4.26 -3.09 -18.01
N LEU A 284 3.21 -3.26 -17.20
CA LEU A 284 3.36 -3.66 -15.79
C LEU A 284 4.09 -4.99 -15.66
N TRP A 285 3.71 -6.00 -16.46
CA TRP A 285 4.34 -7.31 -16.43
C TRP A 285 5.81 -7.26 -16.85
N ASP A 286 6.14 -6.42 -17.84
CA ASP A 286 7.52 -6.22 -18.27
C ASP A 286 8.39 -5.59 -17.18
N ILE A 287 7.84 -4.63 -16.42
CA ILE A 287 8.54 -4.05 -15.25
C ILE A 287 8.84 -5.15 -14.24
N ILE A 288 7.85 -5.95 -13.87
CA ILE A 288 8.01 -6.99 -12.85
C ILE A 288 9.06 -8.01 -13.29
N GLU A 289 8.98 -8.49 -14.54
CA GLU A 289 9.95 -9.43 -15.09
C GLU A 289 11.38 -8.86 -15.08
N SER A 290 11.55 -7.61 -15.52
CA SER A 290 12.84 -6.92 -15.53
C SER A 290 13.43 -6.80 -14.12
N GLN A 291 12.60 -6.48 -13.13
CA GLN A 291 13.06 -6.35 -11.75
C GLN A 291 13.36 -7.71 -11.10
N CYS A 292 12.59 -8.76 -11.40
CA CYS A 292 12.87 -10.11 -10.94
C CYS A 292 14.15 -10.70 -11.56
N SER A 293 14.48 -10.30 -12.79
CA SER A 293 15.67 -10.76 -13.52
C SER A 293 16.96 -10.04 -13.13
N SER A 294 16.87 -8.91 -12.43
CA SER A 294 18.04 -8.05 -12.17
C SER A 294 19.05 -8.77 -11.26
N PRO A 295 20.29 -9.02 -11.73
CA PRO A 295 21.31 -9.69 -10.92
C PRO A 295 21.61 -8.87 -9.67
N ARG A 296 21.99 -9.56 -8.58
CA ARG A 296 22.45 -8.89 -7.36
C ARG A 296 23.56 -7.92 -7.78
N LYS A 297 23.36 -6.61 -7.54
CA LYS A 297 24.51 -5.71 -7.41
C LYS A 297 25.21 -6.15 -6.13
N THR A 298 26.11 -7.11 -6.23
CA THR A 298 27.10 -7.35 -5.19
C THR A 298 27.89 -6.05 -5.10
N SER A 299 27.58 -5.25 -4.08
CA SER A 299 28.46 -4.17 -3.66
C SER A 299 29.75 -4.82 -3.20
N THR A 300 30.65 -5.09 -4.13
CA THR A 300 32.06 -5.36 -3.83
C THR A 300 32.58 -4.04 -3.27
N LEU A 301 32.62 -3.94 -1.95
CA LEU A 301 33.40 -2.94 -1.26
C LEU A 301 34.85 -3.22 -1.66
N MET A 302 35.38 -2.48 -2.64
CA MET A 302 36.83 -2.38 -2.80
C MET A 302 37.32 -1.57 -1.62
N ILE A 303 37.86 -2.27 -0.63
CA ILE A 303 38.72 -1.68 0.38
C ILE A 303 40.06 -1.46 -0.34
N PHE A 304 40.35 -0.20 -0.65
CA PHE A 304 41.70 0.26 -0.97
C PHE A 304 42.33 0.82 0.31
#